data_AF-A0A8S4A1B0-F1
#
_entry.id   AF-A0A8S4A1B0-F1
#
_cell.length_a   1.000
_cell.length_b   1.000
_cell.length_c   1.000
_cell.angle_alpha   90.00
_cell.angle_beta   90.00
_cell.angle_gamma   90.00
#
_symmetry.space_group_name_H-M   'P 1'
#
loop_
_entity.id
_entity.type
_entity.pdbx_description
1 polymer ?
#
loop_
_entity_poly.entity_id
_entity_poly.type
_entity_poly.pdbx_seq_one_letter_code
_entity_poly.pdbx_strand_id
1 'polypeptide(L)'
;DPQPELFNNNYFYEQALYALEQDNFCDFEIQFEVTHNALHSWLGGHARYSLSSLDYTAFDPVFFLHHANTDRLWAIWQELQHYRGLPYNEADCAINQMRKPLQPFQDKKLNPRNITNIY
;
A
#
# COMPACT_ATOMS: atom_id res chain seq x y z
N ASP A 1 -21.25 1.62 -2.42
CA ASP A 1 -21.86 0.28 -2.39
C ASP A 1 -20.78 -0.77 -2.38
N PRO A 2 -20.56 -1.45 -1.23
CA PRO A 2 -19.64 -2.57 -1.17
C PRO A 2 -20.04 -3.67 -2.15
N GLN A 3 -19.07 -4.18 -2.90
CA GLN A 3 -19.26 -5.26 -3.86
C GLN A 3 -19.41 -6.60 -3.13
N PRO A 4 -20.25 -7.53 -3.62
CA PRO A 4 -20.48 -8.82 -2.96
C PRO A 4 -19.20 -9.62 -2.68
N GLU A 5 -18.22 -9.50 -3.56
CA GLU A 5 -16.91 -10.15 -3.48
C GLU A 5 -16.15 -9.79 -2.20
N LEU A 6 -16.43 -8.63 -1.59
CA LEU A 6 -15.78 -8.19 -0.35
C LEU A 6 -16.02 -9.16 0.81
N PHE A 7 -17.16 -9.85 0.83
CA PHE A 7 -17.60 -10.64 1.97
C PHE A 7 -17.36 -12.13 1.76
N ASN A 8 -16.90 -12.81 2.81
CA ASN A 8 -16.75 -14.28 2.84
C ASN A 8 -15.89 -14.83 1.68
N ASN A 9 -14.76 -14.17 1.40
CA ASN A 9 -13.77 -14.63 0.43
C ASN A 9 -12.45 -15.01 1.14
N ASN A 10 -11.66 -15.87 0.49
CA ASN A 10 -10.29 -16.17 0.88
C ASN A 10 -9.25 -15.39 0.06
N TYR A 11 -9.72 -14.54 -0.87
CA TYR A 11 -8.86 -13.85 -1.83
C TYR A 11 -7.78 -13.02 -1.12
N PHE A 12 -8.16 -12.19 -0.14
CA PHE A 12 -7.18 -11.35 0.56
C PHE A 12 -6.16 -12.16 1.36
N TYR A 13 -6.56 -13.32 1.90
CA TYR A 13 -5.65 -14.21 2.60
C TYR A 13 -4.62 -14.83 1.63
N GLU A 14 -5.10 -15.39 0.53
CA GLU A 14 -4.26 -16.04 -0.48
C GLU A 14 -3.31 -15.04 -1.15
N GLN A 15 -3.80 -13.85 -1.52
CA GLN A 15 -2.98 -12.82 -2.14
C GLN A 15 -1.97 -12.22 -1.17
N ALA A 16 -2.33 -12.05 0.11
CA ALA A 16 -1.36 -11.63 1.12
C ALA A 16 -0.26 -12.67 1.30
N LEU A 17 -0.59 -13.96 1.36
CA LEU A 17 0.44 -15.02 1.39
C LEU A 17 1.33 -14.97 0.15
N TYR A 18 0.74 -14.84 -1.03
CA TYR A 18 1.49 -14.78 -2.28
C TYR A 18 2.43 -13.56 -2.34
N ALA A 19 1.99 -12.39 -1.87
CA ALA A 19 2.88 -11.23 -1.74
C ALA A 19 4.02 -11.52 -0.75
N LEU A 20 3.72 -12.11 0.41
CA LEU A 20 4.73 -12.43 1.43
C LEU A 20 5.74 -13.51 0.97
N GLU A 21 5.42 -14.32 -0.04
CA GLU A 21 6.35 -15.29 -0.63
C GLU A 21 7.45 -14.63 -1.48
N GLN A 22 7.25 -13.40 -1.96
CA GLN A 22 8.22 -12.76 -2.87
C GLN A 22 9.53 -12.42 -2.14
N ASP A 23 10.67 -12.74 -2.75
CA ASP A 23 12.00 -12.59 -2.16
C ASP A 23 12.69 -11.26 -2.48
N ASN A 24 12.20 -10.51 -3.48
CA ASN A 24 12.72 -9.19 -3.81
C ASN A 24 11.61 -8.14 -3.75
N PHE A 25 12.00 -6.90 -3.46
CA PHE A 25 11.07 -5.82 -3.22
C PHE A 25 10.15 -5.52 -4.40
N CYS A 26 10.62 -5.64 -5.65
CA CYS A 26 9.79 -5.28 -6.81
C CYS A 26 8.67 -6.27 -7.07
N ASP A 27 8.95 -7.56 -6.98
CA ASP A 27 7.91 -8.57 -7.14
C ASP A 27 6.92 -8.51 -5.96
N PHE A 28 7.43 -8.26 -4.75
CA PHE A 28 6.60 -8.00 -3.57
C PHE A 28 5.65 -6.82 -3.80
N GLU A 29 6.19 -5.66 -4.18
CA GLU A 29 5.45 -4.41 -4.31
C GLU A 29 4.30 -4.51 -5.32
N ILE A 30 4.53 -5.16 -6.47
CA ILE A 30 3.49 -5.37 -7.49
C ILE A 30 2.33 -6.22 -6.93
N GLN A 31 2.62 -7.38 -6.32
CA GLN A 31 1.58 -8.26 -5.78
C GLN A 31 0.85 -7.62 -4.58
N PHE A 32 1.61 -6.91 -3.77
CA PHE A 32 1.12 -6.17 -2.62
C PHE A 32 0.16 -5.04 -3.02
N GLU A 33 0.52 -4.25 -4.05
CA GLU A 33 -0.31 -3.17 -4.56
C GLU A 33 -1.61 -3.71 -5.19
N VAL A 34 -1.55 -4.82 -5.94
CA VAL A 34 -2.74 -5.46 -6.51
C VAL A 34 -3.74 -5.86 -5.42
N THR A 35 -3.24 -6.48 -4.33
CA THR A 35 -4.07 -6.86 -3.18
C THR A 35 -4.71 -5.64 -2.50
N HIS A 36 -3.92 -4.58 -2.33
CA HIS A 36 -4.36 -3.29 -1.80
C HIS A 36 -5.46 -2.65 -2.67
N ASN A 37 -5.30 -2.70 -4.00
CA ASN A 37 -6.22 -2.11 -4.98
C ASN A 37 -7.58 -2.84 -5.00
N ALA A 38 -7.59 -4.15 -4.77
CA ALA A 38 -8.82 -4.93 -4.71
C ALA A 38 -9.75 -4.45 -3.58
N LEU A 39 -9.24 -4.12 -2.39
CA LEU A 39 -10.08 -3.62 -1.30
C LEU A 39 -10.68 -2.25 -1.63
N HIS A 40 -9.88 -1.31 -2.17
CA HIS A 40 -10.36 0.00 -2.63
C HIS A 40 -11.53 -0.16 -3.61
N SER A 41 -11.36 -1.03 -4.61
CA SER A 41 -12.38 -1.34 -5.60
C SER A 41 -13.64 -1.96 -4.98
N TRP A 42 -13.48 -3.02 -4.18
CA TRP A 42 -14.61 -3.76 -3.63
C TRP A 42 -15.36 -2.99 -2.55
N LEU A 43 -14.71 -2.13 -1.77
CA LEU A 43 -15.39 -1.34 -0.75
C LEU A 43 -16.08 -0.10 -1.35
N GLY A 44 -15.41 0.61 -2.27
CA GLY A 44 -15.98 1.81 -2.92
C GLY A 44 -17.04 1.49 -3.99
N GLY A 45 -16.86 0.37 -4.70
CA GLY A 45 -17.77 -0.08 -5.75
C GLY A 45 -17.88 0.93 -6.90
N HIS A 46 -19.10 1.12 -7.40
CA HIS A 46 -19.36 1.97 -8.59
C HIS A 46 -19.57 3.46 -8.27
N ALA A 47 -19.47 3.86 -7.00
CA ALA A 47 -19.76 5.24 -6.60
C ALA A 47 -18.59 6.17 -6.96
N ARG A 48 -18.90 7.32 -7.58
CA ARG A 48 -17.89 8.32 -8.00
C ARG A 48 -17.06 8.86 -6.83
N TYR A 49 -17.71 9.23 -5.73
CA TYR A 49 -17.08 9.78 -4.54
C TYR A 49 -16.92 8.67 -3.51
N SER A 50 -15.94 7.79 -3.71
CA SER A 50 -15.76 6.62 -2.86
C SER A 50 -14.30 6.15 -2.84
N LEU A 51 -14.04 5.11 -2.03
CA LEU A 51 -12.74 4.43 -1.95
C LEU A 51 -12.26 3.83 -3.28
N SER A 52 -13.13 3.58 -4.26
CA SER A 52 -12.73 3.01 -5.55
C SER A 52 -12.17 4.06 -6.52
N SER A 53 -12.28 5.35 -6.19
CA SER A 53 -11.75 6.45 -7.00
C SER A 53 -10.47 7.01 -6.39
N LEU A 54 -9.39 7.03 -7.15
CA LEU A 54 -8.11 7.63 -6.72
C LEU A 54 -8.25 9.12 -6.38
N ASP A 55 -9.18 9.84 -7.00
CA ASP A 55 -9.40 11.27 -6.74
C ASP A 55 -10.06 11.53 -5.37
N TYR A 56 -10.85 10.58 -4.87
CA TYR A 56 -11.70 10.78 -3.69
C TYR A 56 -11.43 9.80 -2.53
N THR A 57 -10.67 8.73 -2.75
CA THR A 57 -10.45 7.66 -1.76
C THR A 57 -9.88 8.19 -0.44
N ALA A 58 -8.97 9.17 -0.51
CA ALA A 58 -8.33 9.77 0.67
C ALA A 58 -9.27 10.63 1.55
N PHE A 59 -10.51 10.92 1.11
CA PHE A 59 -11.49 11.68 1.89
C PHE A 59 -12.33 10.79 2.82
N ASP A 60 -12.27 9.47 2.67
CA ASP A 60 -12.94 8.51 3.54
C ASP A 60 -12.01 8.09 4.70
N PRO A 61 -12.42 8.16 5.99
CA PRO A 61 -11.60 7.74 7.12
C PRO A 61 -11.09 6.30 7.04
N VAL A 62 -11.81 5.41 6.34
CA VAL A 62 -11.40 4.02 6.13
C VAL A 62 -10.10 3.94 5.33
N PHE A 63 -9.76 4.96 4.54
CA PHE A 63 -8.49 5.05 3.83
C PHE A 63 -7.30 4.78 4.75
N PHE A 64 -7.18 5.51 5.87
CA PHE A 64 -6.06 5.34 6.78
C PHE A 64 -6.12 4.02 7.56
N LEU A 65 -7.31 3.48 7.84
CA LEU A 65 -7.46 2.18 8.50
C LEU A 65 -7.00 1.03 7.58
N HIS A 66 -7.37 1.09 6.30
CA HIS A 66 -6.90 0.17 5.27
C HIS A 66 -5.39 0.26 5.11
N HIS A 67 -4.88 1.48 4.86
CA HIS A 67 -3.46 1.70 4.65
C HIS A 67 -2.60 1.35 5.88
N ALA A 68 -3.10 1.51 7.11
CA ALA A 68 -2.38 1.04 8.30
C ALA A 68 -2.22 -0.49 8.33
N ASN A 69 -3.24 -1.25 7.88
CA ASN A 69 -3.10 -2.71 7.76
C ASN A 69 -2.23 -3.10 6.55
N THR A 70 -2.28 -2.35 5.45
CA THR A 70 -1.35 -2.48 4.33
C THR A 70 0.09 -2.29 4.82
N ASP A 71 0.40 -1.19 5.51
CA ASP A 71 1.72 -0.92 6.09
C ASP A 71 2.16 -2.02 7.08
N ARG A 72 1.23 -2.59 7.85
CA ARG A 72 1.51 -3.75 8.72
C ARG A 72 1.99 -4.97 7.93
N LEU A 73 1.39 -5.26 6.77
CA LEU A 73 1.82 -6.37 5.91
C LEU A 73 3.20 -6.10 5.29
N TRP A 74 3.49 -4.86 4.91
CA TRP A 74 4.84 -4.48 4.47
C TRP A 74 5.87 -4.69 5.59
N ALA A 75 5.58 -4.26 6.81
CA ALA A 75 6.45 -4.49 7.95
C ALA A 75 6.69 -6.00 8.22
N ILE A 76 5.65 -6.84 8.06
CA ILE A 76 5.79 -8.30 8.15
C ILE A 76 6.73 -8.83 7.06
N TRP A 77 6.61 -8.34 5.82
CA TRP A 77 7.52 -8.73 4.75
C TRP A 77 8.96 -8.36 5.07
N GLN A 78 9.21 -7.16 5.61
CA GLN A 78 10.56 -6.75 6.03
C GLN A 78 11.14 -7.69 7.09
N GLU A 79 10.36 -8.08 8.10
CA GLU A 79 10.80 -9.04 9.12
C GLU A 79 11.00 -10.46 8.57
N LEU A 80 10.19 -10.88 7.58
CA LEU A 80 10.40 -12.14 6.86
C LEU A 80 11.70 -12.11 6.06
N GLN A 81 12.01 -11.01 5.38
CA GLN A 81 13.27 -10.84 4.66
C GLN A 81 14.47 -10.88 5.60
N HIS A 82 14.36 -10.20 6.75
CA HIS A 82 15.36 -10.27 7.81
C HIS A 82 15.56 -11.71 8.30
N TYR A 83 14.48 -12.47 8.52
CA TYR A 83 14.55 -13.89 8.88
C TYR A 83 15.18 -14.77 7.79
N ARG A 84 14.95 -14.45 6.51
CA ARG A 84 15.57 -15.15 5.35
C ARG A 84 17.05 -14.79 5.15
N GLY A 85 17.57 -13.78 5.85
CA GLY A 85 18.92 -13.25 5.61
C GLY A 85 19.04 -12.47 4.29
N LEU A 86 17.93 -11.90 3.82
CA LEU A 86 17.84 -11.11 2.59
C LEU A 86 17.77 -9.60 2.90
N PRO A 87 18.01 -8.73 1.91
CA PRO A 87 17.74 -7.30 2.02
C PRO A 87 16.30 -6.99 2.45
N TYR A 88 16.15 -6.14 3.47
CA TYR A 88 14.85 -5.77 4.06
C TYR A 88 14.62 -4.26 4.22
N ASN A 89 15.69 -3.46 4.11
CA ASN A 89 15.68 -1.99 4.23
C ASN A 89 16.24 -1.29 2.98
N GLU A 90 16.27 -2.00 1.86
CA GLU A 90 16.74 -1.49 0.58
C GLU A 90 15.91 -2.11 -0.54
N ALA A 91 15.91 -1.44 -1.68
CA ALA A 91 15.28 -1.91 -2.89
C ALA A 91 16.27 -1.76 -4.04
N ASP A 92 16.65 -2.89 -4.63
CA ASP A 92 17.61 -2.93 -5.74
C ASP A 92 16.98 -2.57 -7.09
N CYS A 93 15.66 -2.40 -7.10
CA CYS A 93 14.90 -2.01 -8.26
C CYS A 93 14.39 -0.56 -8.11
N ALA A 94 14.08 0.08 -9.25
CA ALA A 94 13.61 1.46 -9.29
C ALA A 94 14.48 2.46 -8.49
N ILE A 95 15.80 2.25 -8.43
CA ILE A 95 16.77 3.07 -7.65
C ILE A 95 16.62 4.58 -7.92
N ASN A 96 16.31 4.95 -9.17
CA ASN A 96 16.06 6.34 -9.55
C ASN A 96 14.83 6.96 -8.87
N GLN A 97 13.81 6.14 -8.56
CA GLN A 97 12.62 6.56 -7.84
C GLN A 97 12.87 6.63 -6.34
N MET A 98 13.67 5.73 -5.77
CA MET A 98 13.98 5.69 -4.33
C MET A 98 14.70 6.94 -3.81
N ARG A 99 15.30 7.74 -4.71
CA ARG A 99 15.95 9.02 -4.36
C ARG A 99 15.09 10.23 -4.65
N LYS A 100 13.93 10.06 -5.28
CA LYS A 100 13.03 11.16 -5.61
C LYS A 100 12.17 11.45 -4.39
N PRO A 101 12.23 12.66 -3.82
CA PRO A 101 11.41 12.99 -2.67
C PRO A 101 9.92 12.88 -2.97
N LEU A 102 9.16 12.35 -2.01
CA LEU A 102 7.74 12.06 -2.20
C LEU A 102 6.95 13.37 -2.22
N GLN A 103 6.21 13.57 -3.30
CA GLN A 103 5.17 14.59 -3.37
C GLN A 103 3.87 14.02 -2.78
N PRO A 104 3.08 14.79 -2.03
CA PRO A 104 3.22 16.22 -1.75
C PRO A 104 4.10 16.57 -0.54
N PHE A 105 4.65 15.57 0.16
CA PHE A 105 5.30 15.78 1.47
C PHE A 105 6.49 16.74 1.42
N GLN A 106 7.29 16.71 0.36
CA GLN A 106 8.44 17.61 0.19
C GLN A 106 8.05 19.06 -0.20
N ASP A 107 6.88 19.28 -0.83
CA ASP A 107 6.50 20.63 -1.30
C ASP A 107 5.97 21.48 -0.15
N LYS A 108 6.80 22.41 0.34
CA LYS A 108 6.44 23.33 1.43
C LYS A 108 5.24 24.23 1.12
N LYS A 109 4.86 24.42 -0.14
CA LYS A 109 3.65 25.18 -0.51
C LYS A 109 2.40 24.37 -0.20
N LEU A 110 2.45 23.05 -0.37
CA LEU A 110 1.34 22.13 -0.14
C LEU A 110 1.37 21.54 1.28
N ASN A 111 2.57 21.29 1.83
CA ASN A 111 2.83 20.75 3.15
C ASN A 111 3.68 21.74 4.00
N PRO A 112 3.06 22.78 4.58
CA PRO A 112 3.80 23.78 5.36
C PRO A 112 4.25 23.27 6.73
N ARG A 113 3.82 22.07 7.16
CA ARG A 113 4.12 21.53 8.49
C ARG A 113 5.45 20.78 8.49
N ASN A 114 6.41 21.26 9.27
CA ASN A 114 7.73 20.64 9.33
C ASN A 114 7.72 19.18 9.82
N ILE A 115 6.76 18.80 10.68
CA ILE A 115 6.67 17.43 11.20
C ILE A 115 6.35 16.37 10.14
N THR A 116 5.77 16.78 9.01
CA THR A 116 5.40 15.92 7.88
C THR A 116 6.37 16.07 6.70
N ASN A 117 7.47 16.82 6.88
CA ASN A 117 8.51 17.09 5.87
C ASN A 117 9.80 16.28 6.14
N ILE A 118 9.78 15.36 7.09
CA ILE A 118 10.96 14.63 7.61
C ILE A 118 11.25 13.31 6.88
N TYR A 119 10.47 12.99 5.84
CA TYR A 119 10.58 11.77 5.04
C TYR A 119 10.78 12.12 3.56
#